data_AF-A0A2E6A7F0-F1
#
_entry.id   AF-A0A2E6A7F0-F1
#
_cell.length_a   1.000
_cell.length_b   1.000
_cell.length_c   1.000
_cell.angle_alpha   90.00
_cell.angle_beta   90.00
_cell.angle_gamma   90.00
#
_symmetry.space_group_name_H-M   'P 1'
#
loop_
_entity.id
_entity.type
_entity.pdbx_description
1 polymer ?
#
loop_
_entity_poly.entity_id
_entity_poly.type
_entity_poly.pdbx_seq_one_letter_code
_entity_poly.pdbx_strand_id
1 'polypeptide(L)' 'MARIAGINIPDNKHAGISLTYIFGVGRKTALDLCDTTGV' A
#
# COMPACT_ATOMS: atom_id res chain seq x y z
N MET A 1 3.67 -2.74 -11.64
CA MET A 1 4.54 -3.15 -10.53
C MET A 1 5.23 -1.93 -9.93
N ALA A 2 4.67 -1.39 -8.83
CA ALA A 2 5.32 -0.31 -8.08
C ALA A 2 6.35 -0.91 -7.13
N ARG A 3 7.51 -0.26 -6.97
CA ARG A 3 8.55 -0.71 -6.03
C ARG A 3 8.70 0.31 -4.91
N ILE A 4 8.40 -0.09 -3.68
CA ILE A 4 8.47 0.77 -2.49
C ILE A 4 9.27 0.06 -1.41
N ALA A 5 10.23 0.77 -0.80
CA ALA A 5 11.11 0.24 0.25
C ALA A 5 11.82 -1.07 -0.11
N GLY A 6 12.12 -1.29 -1.39
CA GLY A 6 12.76 -2.51 -1.89
C GLY A 6 11.80 -3.68 -2.17
N ILE A 7 10.50 -3.53 -1.91
CA ILE A 7 9.44 -4.54 -2.06
C ILE A 7 8.64 -4.28 -3.33
N ASN A 8 8.27 -5.35 -4.04
CA ASN A 8 7.41 -5.27 -5.22
C ASN A 8 5.94 -5.28 -4.80
N ILE A 9 5.24 -4.18 -5.08
CA ILE A 9 3.83 -4.01 -4.80
C ILE A 9 2.99 -4.51 -5.98
N PRO A 10 1.98 -5.38 -5.74
CA PRO A 10 1.08 -5.85 -6.77
C PRO A 10 0.20 -4.70 -7.31
N ASP A 11 0.16 -4.55 -8.63
CA ASP A 11 -0.63 -3.53 -9.33
C ASP A 11 -2.10 -3.92 -9.55
N ASN A 12 -2.43 -5.22 -9.55
CA ASN A 12 -3.79 -5.70 -9.79
C ASN A 12 -4.61 -5.91 -8.49
N LYS A 13 -4.45 -5.00 -7.52
CA LYS A 13 -5.15 -5.01 -6.23
C LYS A 13 -5.44 -3.57 -5.79
N HIS A 14 -6.44 -3.38 -4.93
CA HIS A 14 -6.72 -2.08 -4.31
C HIS A 14 -5.47 -1.56 -3.59
N ALA A 15 -5.17 -0.26 -3.74
CA ALA A 15 -4.00 0.38 -3.15
C ALA A 15 -3.87 0.07 -1.65
N GLY A 16 -4.97 0.16 -0.89
CA GLY A 16 -5.00 -0.16 0.54
C GLY A 16 -4.67 -1.62 0.90
N ILE A 17 -4.78 -2.57 -0.03
CA ILE A 17 -4.35 -3.97 0.16
C ILE A 17 -2.92 -4.16 -0.35
N SER A 18 -2.59 -3.54 -1.47
CA SER A 18 -1.25 -3.58 -2.06
C SER A 18 -0.19 -3.03 -1.10
N LEU A 19 -0.52 -1.97 -0.35
CA LEU A 19 0.36 -1.35 0.64
C LEU A 19 0.62 -2.25 1.86
N THR A 20 -0.26 -3.20 2.19
CA THR A 20 -0.04 -4.09 3.35
C THR A 20 1.07 -5.12 3.14
N TYR A 21 1.62 -5.20 1.93
CA TYR A 21 2.79 -6.02 1.63
C TYR A 21 4.09 -5.37 2.11
N ILE A 22 4.05 -4.08 2.49
CA ILE A 22 5.17 -3.38 3.08
C ILE A 22 5.26 -3.74 4.57
N PHE A 23 6.42 -4.21 5.00
CA PHE A 23 6.66 -4.51 6.41
C PHE A 23 6.44 -3.25 7.28
N GLY A 24 5.57 -3.37 8.28
CA GLY A 24 5.17 -2.25 9.15
C GLY A 24 3.96 -1.45 8.67
N VAL A 25 3.44 -1.69 7.46
CA VAL A 25 2.20 -1.06 6.98
C VAL A 25 1.03 -2.04 7.15
N GLY A 26 0.23 -1.82 8.19
CA GLY A 26 -1.01 -2.57 8.40
C GLY A 26 -2.18 -2.04 7.57
N ARG A 27 -3.31 -2.76 7.59
CA ARG A 27 -4.54 -2.37 6.86
C ARG A 27 -5.04 -0.97 7.23
N LYS A 28 -4.99 -0.61 8.52
CA LYS A 28 -5.40 0.72 8.98
C LYS A 28 -4.50 1.81 8.37
N THR A 29 -3.19 1.67 8.51
CA THR A 29 -2.22 2.62 7.96
C THR A 29 -2.32 2.74 6.44
N ALA A 30 -2.55 1.62 5.75
CA ALA A 30 -2.74 1.63 4.30
C ALA A 30 -3.99 2.40 3.87
N LEU A 31 -5.11 2.25 4.59
CA LEU A 31 -6.34 3.02 4.33
C LEU A 31 -6.17 4.50 4.69
N ASP A 32 -5.59 4.81 5.85
CA ASP A 32 -5.32 6.19 6.27
C ASP A 32 -4.40 6.91 5.25
N LEU A 33 -3.42 6.21 4.68
CA LEU A 33 -2.56 6.73 3.60
C LEU A 33 -3.32 6.96 2.30
N CYS A 34 -4.17 6.02 1.89
CA CYS A 34 -5.06 6.18 0.74
C CYS A 34 -5.97 7.42 0.91
N ASP A 35 -6.63 7.54 2.05
CA ASP A 35 -7.51 8.67 2.37
C ASP A 35 -6.73 10.01 2.41
N THR A 36 -5.53 10.03 3.00
CA THR A 36 -4.68 11.23 3.08
C THR A 36 -4.14 11.66 1.72
N THR A 37 -3.86 10.71 0.83
CA THR A 37 -3.32 10.97 -0.51
C THR A 37 -4.41 11.18 -1.57
N GLY A 38 -5.68 10.92 -1.22
CA GLY A 38 -6.83 11.06 -2.12
C GLY A 38 -6.92 9.96 -3.17
N VAL A 39 -6.43 8.74 -2.86
CA VAL A 39 -6.39 7.56 -3.74
C VAL A 39 -7.36 6.49 -3.30
#